data_AF-A0A2N3AK35-F1
#
_entry.id   AF-A0A2N3AK35-F1
#
_cell.length_a   1.000
_cell.length_b   1.000
_cell.length_c   1.000
_cell.angle_alpha   90.00
_cell.angle_beta   90.00
_cell.angle_gamma   90.00
#
_symmetry.space_group_name_H-M   'P 1'
#
loop_
_entity.id
_entity.type
_entity.pdbx_description
1 polymer ?
#
loop_
_entity_poly.entity_id
_entity_poly.type
_entity_poly.pdbx_seq_one_letter_code
_entity_poly.pdbx_strand_id
1 'polypeptide(L)'
;MRKNYKRFILVIIFLIVSARGIIAGGHESCFGWDGDKDAAIAYRDGSFRIRDGKNVKVGFGIYNNPASMKWYNHSGYLPCLVTEFEWDGCTVKIMNFGDKVTVSGNDYVAAYCRVSVYNHSEETVFLDPQPSKELIALNTPENLISLGETRNYDFVIAIDRLGNSYAWPSDDNLACAGTWEQHFDHMKTYWDNKFSKIVNIVSLPDPVLINAYKAGYIYTHIVKDAY
;
A
#
# COMPACT_ATOMS: atom_id res chain seq x y z
N MET A 1 11.65 -20.10 -24.05
CA MET A 1 10.18 -19.98 -24.16
C MET A 1 9.39 -20.28 -22.87
N ARG A 2 9.94 -20.88 -21.79
CA ARG A 2 9.18 -21.20 -20.56
C ARG A 2 9.12 -20.12 -19.46
N LYS A 3 9.96 -19.08 -19.50
CA LYS A 3 10.00 -18.02 -18.44
C LYS A 3 8.84 -17.01 -18.53
N ASN A 4 8.24 -16.83 -19.70
CA ASN A 4 7.23 -15.78 -19.93
C ASN A 4 5.82 -16.23 -19.55
N TYR A 5 5.58 -17.55 -19.44
CA TYR A 5 4.25 -18.10 -19.14
C TYR A 5 3.84 -17.91 -17.67
N LYS A 6 4.77 -18.01 -16.72
CA LYS A 6 4.47 -17.75 -15.29
C LYS A 6 4.17 -16.28 -15.00
N ARG A 7 4.70 -15.34 -15.80
CA ARG A 7 4.56 -13.89 -15.62
C ARG A 7 3.31 -13.33 -16.29
N PHE A 8 2.88 -13.91 -17.41
CA PHE A 8 1.60 -13.59 -18.05
C PHE A 8 0.39 -14.05 -17.22
N ILE A 9 0.55 -15.14 -16.45
CA ILE A 9 -0.46 -15.63 -15.49
C ILE A 9 -0.70 -14.61 -14.35
N LEU A 10 0.32 -13.85 -13.94
CA LEU A 10 0.17 -12.83 -12.89
C LEU A 10 -0.81 -11.72 -13.33
N VAL A 11 -0.69 -11.25 -14.57
CA VAL A 11 -1.56 -10.20 -15.15
C VAL A 11 -3.02 -10.67 -15.31
N ILE A 12 -3.24 -11.94 -15.65
CA ILE A 12 -4.60 -12.51 -15.80
C ILE A 12 -5.24 -12.81 -14.43
N ILE A 13 -4.45 -13.21 -13.42
CA ILE A 13 -4.93 -13.34 -12.04
C ILE A 13 -5.41 -11.97 -11.53
N PHE A 14 -4.70 -10.87 -11.84
CA PHE A 14 -5.12 -9.52 -11.45
C PHE A 14 -6.50 -9.10 -11.99
N LEU A 15 -6.88 -9.51 -13.21
CA LEU A 15 -8.17 -9.14 -13.82
C LEU A 15 -9.37 -9.93 -13.26
N ILE A 16 -9.17 -11.13 -12.73
CA ILE A 16 -10.23 -11.96 -12.13
C ILE A 16 -10.37 -11.69 -10.61
N VAL A 17 -9.27 -11.35 -9.94
CA VAL A 17 -9.19 -11.13 -8.48
C VAL A 17 -9.90 -9.84 -8.03
N SER A 18 -10.11 -8.88 -8.92
CA SER A 18 -10.76 -7.62 -8.57
C SER A 18 -12.29 -7.65 -8.61
N ALA A 19 -12.92 -8.72 -9.10
CA ALA A 19 -14.38 -8.82 -9.26
C ALA A 19 -15.09 -9.56 -8.11
N ARG A 20 -14.36 -10.27 -7.26
CA ARG A 20 -14.89 -10.89 -6.03
C ARG A 20 -13.86 -10.64 -4.94
N GLY A 21 -14.27 -10.12 -3.79
CA GLY A 21 -13.41 -9.92 -2.61
C GLY A 21 -12.91 -11.24 -1.99
N ILE A 22 -12.40 -12.15 -2.81
CA ILE A 22 -11.82 -13.44 -2.47
C ILE A 22 -10.53 -13.53 -3.28
N ILE A 23 -9.42 -13.22 -2.63
CA ILE A 23 -8.08 -13.44 -3.17
C ILE A 23 -7.85 -14.94 -3.22
N ALA A 24 -8.15 -15.53 -4.36
CA ALA A 24 -7.81 -16.91 -4.66
C ALA A 24 -6.30 -16.99 -5.00
N GLY A 25 -5.49 -17.41 -4.03
CA GLY A 25 -4.23 -18.11 -4.27
C GLY A 25 -2.92 -17.31 -4.39
N GLY A 26 -2.95 -15.97 -4.35
CA GLY A 26 -1.73 -15.15 -4.27
C GLY A 26 -1.42 -14.77 -2.82
N HIS A 27 -0.25 -15.12 -2.30
CA HIS A 27 0.27 -14.56 -1.04
C HIS A 27 0.90 -13.17 -1.23
N GLU A 28 0.93 -12.68 -2.47
CA GLU A 28 1.71 -11.52 -2.90
C GLU A 28 0.90 -10.62 -3.85
N SER A 29 1.14 -9.32 -3.77
CA SER A 29 0.64 -8.27 -4.66
C SER A 29 1.75 -7.23 -4.86
N CYS A 30 1.45 -6.06 -5.43
CA CYS A 30 2.36 -4.93 -5.45
C CYS A 30 1.65 -3.63 -5.11
N PHE A 31 2.41 -2.60 -4.79
CA PHE A 31 1.96 -1.21 -4.79
C PHE A 31 3.15 -0.32 -5.18
N GLY A 32 2.87 0.90 -5.62
CA GLY A 32 3.87 1.74 -6.24
C GLY A 32 3.28 2.98 -6.88
N TRP A 33 4.02 3.57 -7.81
CA TRP A 33 3.62 4.74 -8.58
C TRP A 33 3.58 4.46 -10.09
N ASP A 34 3.00 5.37 -10.88
CA ASP A 34 3.05 5.28 -12.35
C ASP A 34 4.49 5.43 -12.84
N GLY A 35 4.99 4.38 -13.53
CA GLY A 35 6.35 4.35 -14.05
C GLY A 35 7.38 3.73 -13.10
N ASP A 36 6.96 3.02 -12.06
CA ASP A 36 7.87 2.24 -11.22
C ASP A 36 8.71 1.28 -12.07
N LYS A 37 10.01 1.26 -11.79
CA LYS A 37 10.90 0.19 -12.25
C LYS A 37 10.87 -0.98 -11.28
N ASP A 38 10.76 -0.68 -9.99
CA ASP A 38 10.93 -1.60 -8.88
C ASP A 38 9.83 -1.50 -7.82
N ALA A 39 8.57 -1.48 -8.28
CA ALA A 39 7.38 -1.49 -7.41
C ALA A 39 7.47 -2.53 -6.28
N ALA A 40 7.08 -2.12 -5.07
CA ALA A 40 7.19 -2.93 -3.87
C ALA A 40 6.32 -4.20 -3.99
N ILE A 41 6.85 -5.34 -3.55
CA ILE A 41 6.08 -6.59 -3.46
C ILE A 41 5.41 -6.62 -2.09
N ALA A 42 4.09 -6.62 -2.05
CA ALA A 42 3.32 -6.60 -0.83
C ALA A 42 2.83 -7.98 -0.43
N TYR A 43 2.72 -8.21 0.88
CA TYR A 43 2.26 -9.46 1.46
C TYR A 43 0.99 -9.25 2.28
N ARG A 44 0.27 -10.35 2.50
CA ARG A 44 -0.98 -10.42 3.26
C ARG A 44 -0.88 -9.98 4.72
N ASP A 45 0.31 -10.02 5.32
CA ASP A 45 0.58 -9.61 6.70
C ASP A 45 0.81 -8.10 6.84
N GLY A 46 0.65 -7.33 5.76
CA GLY A 46 0.94 -5.89 5.72
C GLY A 46 2.42 -5.55 5.54
N SER A 47 3.30 -6.55 5.44
CA SER A 47 4.71 -6.35 5.11
C SER A 47 4.93 -6.20 3.60
N PHE A 48 6.10 -5.70 3.21
CA PHE A 48 6.49 -5.60 1.80
C PHE A 48 8.01 -5.66 1.59
N ARG A 49 8.41 -6.02 0.37
CA ARG A 49 9.80 -6.20 -0.08
C ARG A 49 10.20 -5.10 -1.06
N ILE A 50 11.25 -4.37 -0.72
CA ILE A 50 11.80 -3.24 -1.49
C ILE A 50 12.99 -3.69 -2.34
N ARG A 51 12.85 -3.65 -3.67
CA ARG A 51 13.86 -4.25 -4.57
C ARG A 51 15.06 -3.35 -4.82
N ASP A 52 14.87 -2.22 -5.52
CA ASP A 52 15.88 -1.31 -6.10
C ASP A 52 17.20 -1.20 -5.30
N GLY A 53 18.09 -2.17 -5.39
CA GLY A 53 19.31 -2.25 -4.58
C GLY A 53 19.15 -2.44 -3.06
N LYS A 54 18.14 -1.85 -2.38
CA LYS A 54 17.95 -1.92 -0.92
C LYS A 54 17.77 -3.35 -0.43
N ASN A 55 17.08 -4.17 -1.20
CA ASN A 55 16.92 -5.58 -0.95
C ASN A 55 16.44 -5.98 0.46
N VAL A 56 15.58 -5.17 1.07
CA VAL A 56 15.01 -5.38 2.42
C VAL A 56 13.52 -5.74 2.38
N LYS A 57 13.05 -6.51 3.38
CA LYS A 57 11.63 -6.71 3.70
C LYS A 57 11.32 -5.93 4.98
N VAL A 58 10.27 -5.13 4.97
CA VAL A 58 9.82 -4.32 6.11
C VAL A 58 8.35 -4.62 6.41
N GLY A 59 7.91 -4.37 7.64
CA GLY A 59 6.54 -4.61 8.10
C GLY A 59 6.33 -4.22 9.56
N PHE A 60 5.28 -4.76 10.16
CA PHE A 60 4.77 -4.39 11.48
C PHE A 60 4.56 -5.63 12.34
N GLY A 61 5.13 -5.64 13.55
CA GLY A 61 5.03 -6.75 14.50
C GLY A 61 3.63 -6.92 15.11
N ILE A 62 2.75 -5.92 14.96
CA ILE A 62 1.34 -5.98 15.39
C ILE A 62 0.50 -7.03 14.64
N TYR A 63 1.01 -7.69 13.60
CA TYR A 63 0.27 -8.76 12.93
C TYR A 63 0.25 -10.04 13.78
N ASN A 64 -0.91 -10.46 14.30
CA ASN A 64 -1.07 -11.65 15.19
C ASN A 64 -1.17 -13.00 14.46
N ASN A 65 -1.07 -13.06 13.13
CA ASN A 65 -1.47 -14.26 12.37
C ASN A 65 -2.93 -14.68 12.71
N PRO A 66 -3.91 -13.79 12.48
CA PRO A 66 -5.29 -14.01 12.87
C PRO A 66 -5.93 -15.12 12.03
N ALA A 67 -6.89 -15.84 12.61
CA ALA A 67 -7.63 -16.88 11.89
C ALA A 67 -8.41 -16.35 10.68
N SER A 68 -8.82 -15.07 10.73
CA SER A 68 -9.49 -14.36 9.65
C SER A 68 -8.90 -12.98 9.47
N MET A 69 -8.72 -12.56 8.22
CA MET A 69 -8.34 -11.20 7.86
C MET A 69 -8.84 -10.85 6.46
N LYS A 70 -9.02 -9.55 6.21
CA LYS A 70 -9.30 -9.00 4.89
C LYS A 70 -8.03 -8.41 4.30
N TRP A 71 -7.89 -8.55 2.98
CA TRP A 71 -6.82 -7.91 2.23
C TRP A 71 -7.40 -7.35 0.94
N TYR A 72 -7.30 -6.03 0.74
CA TYR A 72 -8.02 -5.33 -0.32
C TYR A 72 -7.37 -3.99 -0.69
N ASN A 73 -7.75 -3.43 -1.85
CA ASN A 73 -7.40 -2.07 -2.25
C ASN A 73 -8.33 -1.05 -1.57
N HIS A 74 -7.78 0.02 -1.00
CA HIS A 74 -8.58 1.12 -0.45
C HIS A 74 -9.54 1.66 -1.52
N SER A 75 -10.75 2.03 -1.10
CA SER A 75 -11.84 2.46 -1.99
C SER A 75 -12.22 1.43 -3.07
N GLY A 76 -11.75 0.19 -2.97
CA GLY A 76 -11.95 -0.89 -3.93
C GLY A 76 -11.00 -0.90 -5.12
N TYR A 77 -10.24 0.18 -5.39
CA TYR A 77 -9.40 0.28 -6.59
C TYR A 77 -8.10 1.07 -6.44
N LEU A 78 -7.97 1.95 -5.44
CA LEU A 78 -6.74 2.72 -5.27
C LEU A 78 -5.59 1.79 -4.86
N PRO A 79 -4.34 2.03 -5.31
CA PRO A 79 -3.18 1.18 -5.03
C PRO A 79 -2.66 1.38 -3.60
N CYS A 80 -3.57 1.42 -2.65
CA CYS A 80 -3.33 1.39 -1.22
C CYS A 80 -3.83 0.05 -0.69
N LEU A 81 -2.90 -0.87 -0.42
CA LEU A 81 -3.23 -2.20 0.08
C LEU A 81 -3.51 -2.13 1.57
N VAL A 82 -4.68 -2.63 1.96
CA VAL A 82 -5.18 -2.66 3.34
C VAL A 82 -5.23 -4.10 3.82
N THR A 83 -4.50 -4.40 4.89
CA THR A 83 -4.64 -5.63 5.68
C THR A 83 -5.45 -5.30 6.93
N GLU A 84 -6.62 -5.90 7.08
CA GLU A 84 -7.54 -5.62 8.19
C GLU A 84 -7.85 -6.89 8.98
N PHE A 85 -7.70 -6.81 10.30
CA PHE A 85 -7.92 -7.92 11.22
C PHE A 85 -8.29 -7.43 12.63
N GLU A 86 -8.69 -8.36 13.49
CA GLU A 86 -9.01 -8.09 14.89
C GLU A 86 -7.86 -8.52 15.81
N TRP A 87 -7.55 -7.70 16.80
CA TRP A 87 -6.60 -7.99 17.87
C TRP A 87 -7.10 -7.34 19.17
N ASP A 88 -7.30 -8.12 20.24
CA ASP A 88 -7.58 -7.63 21.60
C ASP A 88 -8.72 -6.57 21.66
N GLY A 89 -9.86 -6.89 21.04
CA GLY A 89 -11.01 -5.98 20.98
C GLY A 89 -10.78 -4.72 20.14
N CYS A 90 -9.74 -4.72 19.30
CA CYS A 90 -9.44 -3.64 18.37
C CYS A 90 -9.47 -4.12 16.91
N THR A 91 -10.02 -3.28 16.03
CA THR A 91 -9.85 -3.43 14.58
C THR A 91 -8.53 -2.78 14.18
N VAL A 92 -7.61 -3.58 13.64
CA VAL A 92 -6.31 -3.13 13.14
C VAL A 92 -6.33 -3.09 11.61
N LYS A 93 -5.83 -2.00 11.03
CA LYS A 93 -5.60 -1.84 9.59
C LYS A 93 -4.16 -1.45 9.32
N ILE A 94 -3.44 -2.25 8.53
CA ILE A 94 -2.14 -1.90 7.97
C ILE A 94 -2.36 -1.47 6.52
N MET A 95 -2.07 -0.21 6.22
CA MET A 95 -2.32 0.42 4.92
C MET A 95 -0.99 0.85 4.29
N ASN A 96 -0.72 0.40 3.07
CA ASN A 96 0.52 0.73 2.35
C ASN A 96 0.20 1.22 0.93
N PHE A 97 0.73 2.39 0.55
CA PHE A 97 0.65 2.89 -0.83
C PHE A 97 1.94 3.58 -1.24
N GLY A 98 2.17 3.65 -2.56
CA GLY A 98 3.28 4.39 -3.14
C GLY A 98 2.82 5.77 -3.60
N ASP A 99 3.64 6.78 -3.37
CA ASP A 99 3.47 8.11 -3.94
C ASP A 99 4.80 8.66 -4.46
N LYS A 100 4.73 9.51 -5.48
CA LYS A 100 5.91 10.18 -6.01
C LYS A 100 6.31 11.33 -5.09
N VAL A 101 7.58 11.38 -4.72
CA VAL A 101 8.17 12.50 -3.98
C VAL A 101 9.36 13.07 -4.74
N THR A 102 9.51 14.39 -4.75
CA THR A 102 10.69 15.07 -5.32
C THR A 102 11.52 15.64 -4.18
N VAL A 103 12.72 15.09 -3.98
CA VAL A 103 13.66 15.51 -2.92
C VAL A 103 14.94 16.00 -3.57
N SER A 104 15.30 17.25 -3.29
CA SER A 104 16.51 17.90 -3.82
C SER A 104 16.63 17.79 -5.36
N GLY A 105 15.49 17.86 -6.07
CA GLY A 105 15.42 17.78 -7.54
C GLY A 105 15.42 16.36 -8.12
N ASN A 106 15.49 15.32 -7.29
CA ASN A 106 15.41 13.92 -7.72
C ASN A 106 14.05 13.32 -7.37
N ASP A 107 13.52 12.49 -8.26
CA ASP A 107 12.19 11.88 -8.15
C ASP A 107 12.25 10.46 -7.61
N TYR A 108 11.63 10.22 -6.47
CA TYR A 108 11.55 8.90 -5.84
C TYR A 108 10.10 8.44 -5.77
N VAL A 109 9.94 7.17 -5.45
CA VAL A 109 8.68 6.63 -4.94
C VAL A 109 8.89 6.31 -3.47
N ALA A 110 8.01 6.87 -2.64
CA ALA A 110 7.96 6.63 -1.22
C ALA A 110 6.75 5.75 -0.90
N ALA A 111 6.98 4.70 -0.10
CA ALA A 111 5.92 3.95 0.52
C ALA A 111 5.47 4.71 1.77
N TYR A 112 4.21 5.15 1.78
CA TYR A 112 3.54 5.68 2.96
C TYR A 112 2.73 4.55 3.59
N CYS A 113 2.98 4.34 4.87
CA CYS A 113 2.37 3.27 5.65
C CYS A 113 1.60 3.86 6.81
N ARG A 114 0.44 3.27 7.13
CA ARG A 114 -0.30 3.57 8.35
C ARG A 114 -0.76 2.30 9.02
N VAL A 115 -0.49 2.20 10.32
CA VAL A 115 -1.18 1.27 11.20
C VAL A 115 -2.29 2.05 11.89
N SER A 116 -3.54 1.74 11.60
CA SER A 116 -4.71 2.32 12.25
C SER A 116 -5.31 1.31 13.19
N VAL A 117 -5.51 1.69 14.45
CA VAL A 117 -6.07 0.83 15.49
C VAL A 117 -7.30 1.51 16.07
N TYR A 118 -8.47 0.90 15.86
CA TYR A 118 -9.72 1.35 16.45
C TYR A 118 -10.10 0.43 17.61
N ASN A 119 -10.18 0.98 18.82
CA ASN A 119 -10.55 0.23 20.02
C ASN A 119 -12.07 0.23 20.20
N HIS A 120 -12.69 -0.95 20.05
CA HIS A 120 -14.11 -1.18 20.31
C HIS A 120 -14.36 -2.11 21.50
N SER A 121 -13.31 -2.41 22.27
CA SER A 121 -13.40 -3.08 23.57
C SER A 121 -14.00 -2.16 24.63
N GLU A 122 -14.27 -2.69 25.83
CA GLU A 122 -14.82 -1.91 26.95
C GLU A 122 -13.75 -1.23 27.81
N GLU A 123 -12.46 -1.41 27.48
CA GLU A 123 -11.32 -0.94 28.29
C GLU A 123 -10.28 -0.19 27.45
N THR A 124 -9.34 0.48 28.12
CA THR A 124 -8.16 1.04 27.43
C THR A 124 -7.20 -0.08 27.09
N VAL A 125 -6.74 -0.14 25.83
CA VAL A 125 -5.89 -1.21 25.33
C VAL A 125 -4.50 -0.66 25.00
N PHE A 126 -3.45 -1.45 25.26
CA PHE A 126 -2.08 -1.16 24.81
C PHE A 126 -1.76 -1.96 23.55
N LEU A 127 -1.55 -1.29 22.41
CA LEU A 127 -1.09 -1.93 21.17
C LEU A 127 0.01 -1.11 20.50
N ASP A 128 1.15 -1.76 20.30
CA ASP A 128 2.32 -1.20 19.61
C ASP A 128 2.39 -1.75 18.18
N PRO A 129 2.46 -0.89 17.14
CA PRO A 129 2.67 -1.31 15.76
C PRO A 129 3.92 -2.16 15.53
N GLN A 130 4.97 -1.97 16.34
CA GLN A 130 6.29 -2.59 16.20
C GLN A 130 6.83 -2.51 14.76
N PRO A 131 7.05 -1.29 14.22
CA PRO A 131 7.54 -1.11 12.86
C PRO A 131 8.96 -1.65 12.70
N SER A 132 9.29 -2.13 11.51
CA SER A 132 10.69 -2.43 11.14
C SER A 132 11.56 -1.19 11.25
N LYS A 133 12.83 -1.35 11.68
CA LYS A 133 13.75 -0.23 11.95
C LYS A 133 14.03 0.69 10.76
N GLU A 134 13.82 0.20 9.54
CA GLU A 134 14.02 0.97 8.30
C GLU A 134 12.87 1.95 8.02
N LEU A 135 11.72 1.80 8.68
CA LEU A 135 10.57 2.69 8.54
C LEU A 135 10.78 3.97 9.35
N ILE A 136 10.65 5.12 8.70
CA ILE A 136 10.79 6.43 9.32
C ILE A 136 9.42 6.85 9.85
N ALA A 137 9.31 7.12 11.14
CA ALA A 137 8.06 7.59 11.74
C ALA A 137 7.74 9.03 11.29
N LEU A 138 6.49 9.26 10.85
CA LEU A 138 5.95 10.58 10.53
C LEU A 138 5.17 11.19 11.70
N ASN A 139 4.75 10.36 12.66
CA ASN A 139 4.14 10.75 13.92
C ASN A 139 4.50 9.75 15.02
N THR A 140 4.23 10.10 16.28
CA THR A 140 4.54 9.26 17.45
C THR A 140 3.42 9.32 18.50
N PRO A 141 2.22 8.81 18.19
CA PRO A 141 1.14 8.77 19.18
C PRO A 141 1.45 7.72 20.26
N GLU A 142 0.81 7.81 21.43
CA GLU A 142 1.05 6.85 22.52
C GLU A 142 0.40 5.50 22.23
N ASN A 143 0.96 4.40 22.74
CA ASN A 143 0.42 3.06 22.49
C ASN A 143 -0.83 2.70 23.31
N LEU A 144 -1.26 3.58 24.23
CA LEU A 144 -2.52 3.45 24.97
C LEU A 144 -3.67 4.03 24.16
N ILE A 145 -4.69 3.22 23.90
CA ILE A 145 -5.82 3.55 23.03
C ILE A 145 -7.09 3.46 23.85
N SER A 146 -7.77 4.60 24.02
CA SER A 146 -8.99 4.69 24.83
C SER A 146 -10.17 3.99 24.17
N LEU A 147 -11.22 3.66 24.93
CA LEU A 147 -12.49 3.15 24.39
C LEU A 147 -13.04 4.07 23.30
N GLY A 148 -13.39 3.50 22.14
CA GLY A 148 -13.95 4.21 21.00
C GLY A 148 -12.94 5.08 20.25
N GLU A 149 -11.67 5.08 20.65
CA GLU A 149 -10.61 5.86 20.02
C GLU A 149 -10.05 5.13 18.80
N THR A 150 -9.71 5.90 17.76
CA THR A 150 -8.84 5.44 16.67
C THR A 150 -7.49 6.12 16.78
N ARG A 151 -6.42 5.32 16.74
CA ARG A 151 -5.04 5.82 16.73
C ARG A 151 -4.31 5.41 15.46
N ASN A 152 -3.58 6.34 14.87
CA ASN A 152 -2.89 6.16 13.59
C ASN A 152 -1.39 6.38 13.76
N TYR A 153 -0.61 5.37 13.39
CA TYR A 153 0.85 5.39 13.39
C TYR A 153 1.34 5.41 11.95
N ASP A 154 1.99 6.50 11.56
CA ASP A 154 2.31 6.83 10.18
C ASP A 154 3.81 6.71 9.95
N PHE A 155 4.18 6.09 8.84
CA PHE A 155 5.57 5.82 8.48
C PHE A 155 5.83 6.08 7.01
N VAL A 156 7.10 6.28 6.67
CA VAL A 156 7.56 6.43 5.29
C VAL A 156 8.87 5.69 5.05
N ILE A 157 9.06 5.20 3.82
CA ILE A 157 10.34 4.68 3.33
C ILE A 157 10.44 4.83 1.82
N ALA A 158 11.59 5.27 1.30
CA ALA A 158 11.81 5.32 -0.14
C ALA A 158 11.98 3.90 -0.72
N ILE A 159 11.25 3.58 -1.79
CA ILE A 159 11.16 2.23 -2.38
C ILE A 159 11.69 2.11 -3.82
N ASP A 160 11.70 3.20 -4.59
CA ASP A 160 12.18 3.20 -5.97
C ASP A 160 12.79 4.57 -6.34
N ARG A 161 13.79 4.57 -7.21
CA ARG A 161 14.40 5.74 -7.87
C ARG A 161 13.97 5.87 -9.33
N LEU A 162 12.90 5.17 -9.72
CA LEU A 162 12.32 5.18 -11.06
C LEU A 162 13.36 4.82 -12.14
N GLY A 163 14.21 3.83 -11.82
CA GLY A 163 15.30 3.37 -12.70
C GLY A 163 16.56 4.24 -12.71
N ASN A 164 16.65 5.29 -11.89
CA ASN A 164 17.85 6.11 -11.75
C ASN A 164 18.83 5.55 -10.72
N SER A 165 20.06 6.10 -10.71
CA SER A 165 21.17 5.61 -9.89
C SER A 165 21.70 6.61 -8.84
N TYR A 166 21.03 7.75 -8.63
CA TYR A 166 21.41 8.68 -7.56
C TYR A 166 21.22 8.07 -6.16
N ALA A 167 21.82 8.72 -5.17
CA ALA A 167 21.75 8.30 -3.76
C ALA A 167 20.30 8.31 -3.25
N TRP A 168 20.01 7.47 -2.25
CA TRP A 168 18.74 7.51 -1.54
C TRP A 168 18.57 8.84 -0.80
N PRO A 169 17.33 9.34 -0.63
CA PRO A 169 17.09 10.50 0.22
C PRO A 169 17.42 10.14 1.67
N SER A 170 17.86 11.12 2.45
CA SER A 170 17.98 10.95 3.90
C SER A 170 16.61 10.81 4.56
N ASP A 171 16.61 10.21 5.75
CA ASP A 171 15.40 10.04 6.55
C ASP A 171 14.70 11.36 6.83
N ASP A 172 15.45 12.40 7.22
CA ASP A 172 14.94 13.75 7.47
C ASP A 172 14.27 14.35 6.23
N ASN A 173 14.90 14.22 5.05
CA ASN A 173 14.33 14.74 3.82
C ASN A 173 13.01 14.05 3.46
N LEU A 174 12.93 12.75 3.72
CA LEU A 174 11.72 11.97 3.44
C LEU A 174 10.60 12.27 4.45
N ALA A 175 10.94 12.42 5.73
CA ALA A 175 9.99 12.83 6.77
C ALA A 175 9.46 14.25 6.53
N CYS A 176 10.28 15.16 6.00
CA CYS A 176 9.88 16.52 5.62
C CYS A 176 9.10 16.60 4.29
N ALA A 177 9.01 15.51 3.51
CA ALA A 177 8.34 15.53 2.21
C ALA A 177 6.81 15.71 2.33
N GLY A 178 6.23 15.32 3.47
CA GLY A 178 4.82 15.48 3.75
C GLY A 178 4.28 14.39 4.67
N THR A 179 3.00 14.52 5.01
CA THR A 179 2.26 13.60 5.88
C THR A 179 1.56 12.49 5.10
N TRP A 180 1.16 11.42 5.79
CA TRP A 180 0.40 10.33 5.19
C TRP A 180 -0.85 10.82 4.45
N GLU A 181 -1.62 11.75 5.04
CA GLU A 181 -2.84 12.31 4.42
C GLU A 181 -2.54 13.07 3.14
N GLN A 182 -1.54 13.95 3.16
CA GLN A 182 -1.17 14.76 1.99
C GLN A 182 -0.78 13.87 0.81
N HIS A 183 -0.02 12.80 1.06
CA HIS A 183 0.41 11.88 0.02
C HIS A 183 -0.70 10.92 -0.42
N PHE A 184 -1.61 10.54 0.48
CA PHE A 184 -2.78 9.74 0.11
C PHE A 184 -3.69 10.54 -0.82
N ASP A 185 -3.94 11.81 -0.50
CA ASP A 185 -4.74 12.73 -1.33
C ASP A 185 -4.06 13.04 -2.67
N HIS A 186 -2.73 13.21 -2.68
CA HIS A 186 -1.97 13.39 -3.91
C HIS A 186 -2.06 12.16 -4.82
N MET A 187 -1.82 10.97 -4.27
CA MET A 187 -1.94 9.70 -4.98
C MET A 187 -3.35 9.50 -5.53
N LYS A 188 -4.38 9.72 -4.71
CA LYS A 188 -5.78 9.62 -5.13
C LYS A 188 -6.09 10.60 -6.26
N THR A 189 -5.74 11.87 -6.09
CA THR A 189 -5.96 12.92 -7.09
C THR A 189 -5.26 12.60 -8.40
N TYR A 190 -4.04 12.07 -8.37
CA TYR A 190 -3.31 11.67 -9.55
C TYR A 190 -4.07 10.60 -10.36
N TRP A 191 -4.52 9.53 -9.71
CA TRP A 191 -5.25 8.46 -10.38
C TRP A 191 -6.64 8.91 -10.85
N ASP A 192 -7.35 9.71 -10.06
CA ASP A 192 -8.63 10.29 -10.47
C ASP A 192 -8.47 11.17 -11.73
N ASN A 193 -7.39 11.95 -11.81
CA ASN A 193 -7.04 12.76 -12.99
C ASN A 193 -6.62 11.91 -14.20
N LYS A 194 -6.13 10.69 -14.00
CA LYS A 194 -5.90 9.73 -15.09
C LYS A 194 -7.22 9.14 -15.57
N PHE A 195 -8.10 8.78 -14.65
CA PHE A 195 -9.41 8.22 -14.98
C PHE A 195 -10.31 9.20 -15.74
N SER A 196 -10.21 10.50 -15.48
CA SER A 196 -10.97 11.52 -16.23
C SER A 196 -10.59 11.60 -17.72
N LYS A 197 -9.47 10.98 -18.12
CA LYS A 197 -8.96 10.95 -19.51
C LYS A 197 -9.26 9.64 -20.25
N ILE A 198 -9.91 8.68 -19.60
CA ILE A 198 -10.30 7.40 -20.20
C ILE A 198 -11.82 7.22 -20.12
N VAL A 199 -12.32 6.08 -20.62
CA VAL A 199 -13.75 5.77 -20.58
C VAL A 199 -14.23 5.73 -19.13
N ASN A 200 -15.21 6.58 -18.81
CA ASN A 200 -15.88 6.58 -17.52
C ASN A 200 -17.06 5.60 -17.54
N ILE A 201 -16.90 4.44 -16.90
CA ILE A 201 -17.96 3.45 -16.75
C ILE A 201 -18.85 3.87 -15.56
N VAL A 202 -20.06 4.36 -15.86
CA VAL A 202 -20.97 4.92 -14.86
C VAL A 202 -21.78 3.83 -14.13
N SER A 203 -22.14 2.74 -14.82
CA SER A 203 -22.88 1.64 -14.22
C SER A 203 -22.65 0.31 -14.94
N LEU A 204 -22.71 -0.78 -14.19
CA LEU A 204 -22.72 -2.16 -14.65
C LEU A 204 -23.66 -2.97 -13.75
N PRO A 205 -24.22 -4.11 -14.22
CA PRO A 205 -25.02 -4.99 -13.37
C PRO A 205 -24.26 -5.46 -12.12
N ASP A 206 -22.96 -5.65 -12.25
CA ASP A 206 -22.05 -5.86 -11.12
C ASP A 206 -21.14 -4.62 -10.97
N PRO A 207 -21.36 -3.76 -9.96
CA PRO A 207 -20.58 -2.54 -9.77
C PRO A 207 -19.12 -2.82 -9.37
N VAL A 208 -18.80 -4.03 -8.90
CA VAL A 208 -17.42 -4.40 -8.55
C VAL A 208 -16.53 -4.39 -9.81
N LEU A 209 -17.10 -4.66 -10.99
CA LEU A 209 -16.39 -4.61 -12.26
C LEU A 209 -15.88 -3.21 -12.62
N ILE A 210 -16.50 -2.14 -12.09
CA ILE A 210 -16.00 -0.77 -12.28
C ILE A 210 -14.69 -0.57 -11.51
N ASN A 211 -14.63 -1.07 -10.28
CA ASN A 211 -13.40 -1.02 -9.47
C ASN A 211 -12.31 -1.94 -10.04
N ALA A 212 -12.70 -3.09 -10.59
CA ALA A 212 -11.80 -3.98 -11.32
C ALA A 212 -11.15 -3.28 -12.52
N TYR A 213 -11.95 -2.59 -13.33
CA TYR A 213 -11.45 -1.80 -14.46
C TYR A 213 -10.45 -0.73 -14.01
N LYS A 214 -10.80 0.05 -12.98
CA LYS A 214 -9.93 1.09 -12.41
C LYS A 214 -8.63 0.51 -11.86
N ALA A 215 -8.71 -0.54 -11.04
CA ALA A 215 -7.55 -1.20 -10.47
C ALA A 215 -6.63 -1.77 -11.56
N GLY A 216 -7.20 -2.46 -12.55
CA GLY A 216 -6.45 -3.01 -13.68
C GLY A 216 -5.69 -1.94 -14.47
N TYR A 217 -6.31 -0.77 -14.69
CA TYR A 217 -5.65 0.37 -15.30
C TYR A 217 -4.46 0.86 -14.46
N ILE A 218 -4.66 1.08 -13.16
CA ILE A 218 -3.60 1.52 -12.23
C ILE A 218 -2.44 0.53 -12.21
N TYR A 219 -2.71 -0.75 -11.99
CA TYR A 219 -1.66 -1.76 -11.87
C TYR A 219 -0.89 -1.94 -13.18
N THR A 220 -1.56 -1.79 -14.33
CA THR A 220 -0.86 -1.76 -15.63
C THR A 220 0.15 -0.61 -15.67
N HIS A 221 -0.19 0.58 -15.18
CA HIS A 221 0.70 1.73 -15.13
C HIS A 221 1.84 1.59 -14.12
N ILE A 222 1.60 0.93 -12.99
CA ILE A 222 2.63 0.65 -11.98
C ILE A 222 3.65 -0.35 -12.52
N VAL A 223 3.22 -1.42 -13.21
CA VAL A 223 4.12 -2.51 -13.61
C VAL A 223 4.62 -2.42 -15.06
N LYS A 224 4.22 -1.39 -15.83
CA LYS A 224 4.50 -1.31 -17.28
C LYS A 224 6.00 -1.40 -17.60
N ASP A 225 6.83 -0.78 -16.75
CA ASP A 225 8.28 -0.65 -16.94
C ASP A 225 9.08 -1.69 -16.14
N ALA A 226 8.42 -2.65 -15.47
CA ALA A 226 9.05 -3.78 -14.79
C ALA A 226 9.78 -4.75 -15.75
N TYR A 227 9.96 -4.36 -17.02
CA TYR A 227 10.55 -5.12 -18.11
C TYR A 227 11.69 -4.33 -18.76
#